data_AF-A0A820CNL2-F1
#
_entry.id   AF-A0A820CNL2-F1
#
_cell.length_a   1.000
_cell.length_b   1.000
_cell.length_c   1.000
_cell.angle_alpha   90.00
_cell.angle_beta   90.00
_cell.angle_gamma   90.00
#
_symmetry.space_group_name_H-M   'P 1'
#
loop_
_entity.id
_entity.type
_entity.pdbx_description
1 polymer ?
#
loop_
_entity_poly.entity_id
_entity_poly.type
_entity_poly.pdbx_seq_one_letter_code
_entity_poly.pdbx_strand_id
1 'polypeptide(L)'
;YLERRFSLTVRIAVTINFTLIIVTVNLYGPSLALSQVNGLNLWLTIGACGLICTLYTSIGGMKAVIWTDVLQSIIMFLGMILSIVFGFMDSGGVRKAFEIASTGDRLNLPR
;
A
#
# COMPACT_ATOMS: atom_id res chain seq x y z
N TYR A 1 28.05 2.56 -2.55
CA TYR A 1 28.47 2.18 -3.92
C TYR A 1 28.62 3.41 -4.82
N LEU A 2 27.56 4.20 -5.02
CA LEU A 2 27.55 5.36 -5.93
C LEU A 2 28.66 6.41 -5.68
N GLU A 3 28.95 6.72 -4.42
CA GLU A 3 30.04 7.67 -4.08
C GLU A 3 31.43 7.17 -4.45
N ARG A 4 31.69 5.86 -4.31
CA ARG A 4 32.98 5.27 -4.70
C ARG A 4 33.18 5.26 -6.22
N ARG A 5 32.12 5.40 -7.02
CA ARG A 5 32.17 5.29 -8.49
C ARG A 5 32.05 6.63 -9.23
N PHE A 6 31.32 7.60 -8.67
CA PHE A 6 30.99 8.86 -9.33
C PHE A 6 31.46 10.07 -8.51
N SER A 7 30.75 10.42 -7.44
CA SER A 7 31.11 11.49 -6.50
C SER A 7 30.08 11.59 -5.36
N LEU A 8 30.41 12.36 -4.31
CA LEU A 8 29.51 12.63 -3.18
C LEU A 8 28.23 13.36 -3.62
N THR A 9 28.33 14.31 -4.55
CA THR A 9 27.18 15.09 -5.06
C THR A 9 26.14 14.18 -5.73
N VAL A 10 26.58 13.22 -6.55
CA VAL A 10 25.67 12.26 -7.20
C VAL A 10 25.03 11.34 -6.16
N ARG A 11 25.78 10.89 -5.14
CA ARG A 11 25.21 10.08 -4.03
C ARG A 11 24.09 10.84 -3.33
N ILE A 12 24.30 12.10 -2.98
CA ILE A 12 23.32 12.91 -2.25
C ILE A 12 22.09 13.17 -3.14
N ALA A 13 22.29 13.61 -4.39
CA ALA A 13 21.21 13.89 -5.32
C ALA A 13 20.31 12.66 -5.56
N VAL A 14 20.90 11.48 -5.80
CA VAL A 14 20.16 10.24 -5.99
C VAL A 14 19.43 9.81 -4.73
N THR A 15 20.07 9.91 -3.56
CA THR A 15 19.44 9.53 -2.28
C THR A 15 18.22 10.40 -1.97
N ILE A 16 18.33 11.72 -2.15
CA ILE A 16 17.22 12.65 -1.92
C ILE A 16 16.05 12.34 -2.86
N ASN A 17 16.30 12.23 -4.17
CA ASN A 17 15.25 11.94 -5.15
C ASN A 17 14.57 10.60 -4.86
N PHE A 18 15.36 9.56 -4.57
CA PHE A 18 14.84 8.24 -4.28
C PHE A 18 13.98 8.21 -3.02
N THR A 19 14.44 8.82 -1.92
CA THR A 19 13.68 8.88 -0.67
C THR A 19 12.38 9.67 -0.85
N LEU A 20 12.41 10.81 -1.54
CA LEU A 20 11.20 11.59 -1.79
C LEU A 20 10.15 10.78 -2.55
N ILE A 21 10.54 10.12 -3.64
CA ILE A 21 9.62 9.33 -4.46
C ILE A 21 8.98 8.20 -3.63
N ILE A 22 9.78 7.44 -2.89
CA ILE A 22 9.28 6.29 -2.11
C ILE A 22 8.37 6.74 -0.98
N VAL A 23 8.74 7.78 -0.24
CA VAL A 23 7.92 8.29 0.87
C VAL A 23 6.60 8.83 0.34
N THR A 24 6.60 9.58 -0.75
CA THR A 24 5.37 10.13 -1.34
C THR A 24 4.43 9.02 -1.81
N VAL A 25 4.94 8.02 -2.55
CA VAL A 25 4.12 6.91 -3.05
C VAL A 25 3.55 6.07 -1.89
N ASN A 26 4.38 5.72 -0.91
CA ASN A 26 3.96 4.89 0.21
C ASN A 26 2.99 5.60 1.16
N LEU A 27 3.07 6.92 1.29
CA LEU A 27 2.14 7.68 2.13
C LEU A 27 0.81 7.94 1.41
N TYR A 28 0.84 8.16 0.10
CA TYR A 28 -0.37 8.46 -0.68
C TYR A 28 -1.38 7.32 -0.68
N GLY A 29 -0.93 6.07 -0.86
CA GLY A 29 -1.79 4.88 -0.88
C GLY A 29 -2.73 4.75 0.33
N PRO A 30 -2.21 4.61 1.57
CA PRO A 30 -3.04 4.49 2.76
C PRO A 30 -3.87 5.74 3.03
N SER A 31 -3.37 6.95 2.74
CA SER A 31 -4.14 8.19 2.93
C SER A 31 -5.30 8.31 1.97
N LEU A 32 -5.15 7.86 0.72
CA LEU A 32 -6.26 7.81 -0.24
C LEU A 32 -7.31 6.80 0.22
N ALA A 33 -6.89 5.59 0.60
CA ALA A 33 -7.80 4.57 1.11
C ALA A 33 -8.58 5.08 2.33
N LEU A 34 -7.89 5.71 3.29
CA LEU A 34 -8.48 6.26 4.52
C LEU A 34 -9.43 7.45 4.25
N SER A 35 -9.12 8.28 3.26
CA SER A 35 -9.99 9.38 2.80
C SER A 35 -11.26 8.85 2.15
N GLN A 36 -11.18 7.78 1.35
CA GLN A 36 -12.35 7.16 0.70
C GLN A 36 -13.31 6.52 1.70
N VAL A 37 -12.80 5.82 2.74
CA VAL A 37 -13.69 5.18 3.73
C VAL A 37 -14.33 6.17 4.71
N ASN A 38 -13.65 7.27 5.06
CA ASN A 38 -14.18 8.25 6.02
C ASN A 38 -14.84 9.48 5.36
N GLY A 39 -14.68 9.65 4.04
CA GLY A 39 -15.12 10.87 3.33
C GLY A 39 -14.35 12.14 3.74
N LEU A 40 -13.19 12.00 4.38
CA LEU A 40 -12.38 13.13 4.87
C LEU A 40 -11.56 13.76 3.74
N ASN A 41 -11.23 15.04 3.89
CA ASN A 41 -10.35 15.75 2.95
C ASN A 41 -8.97 15.07 2.89
N LEU A 42 -8.52 14.75 1.67
CA LEU A 42 -7.27 14.04 1.41
C LEU A 42 -6.05 14.71 2.07
N TRP A 43 -5.98 16.05 2.11
CA TRP A 43 -4.87 16.78 2.72
C TRP A 43 -4.77 16.53 4.23
N LEU A 44 -5.92 16.46 4.92
CA LEU A 44 -5.97 16.17 6.35
C LEU A 44 -5.53 14.73 6.62
N THR A 45 -5.97 13.79 5.78
CA THR A 45 -5.64 12.37 5.92
C THR A 45 -4.14 12.11 5.66
N ILE A 46 -3.54 12.79 4.67
CA ILE A 46 -2.09 12.72 4.43
C ILE A 46 -1.31 13.24 5.63
N GLY A 47 -1.71 14.40 6.18
CA GLY A 47 -1.08 14.96 7.38
C GLY A 47 -1.16 14.02 8.58
N ALA A 48 -2.34 13.43 8.83
CA ALA A 48 -2.55 12.50 9.94
C ALA A 48 -1.73 11.21 9.78
N CYS A 49 -1.76 10.57 8.60
CA CYS A 49 -0.96 9.37 8.32
C CYS A 49 0.54 9.65 8.47
N GLY A 50 1.02 10.78 7.96
CA GLY A 50 2.43 11.16 8.04
C GLY A 50 2.89 11.40 9.47
N LEU A 51 2.05 12.06 10.28
CA LEU A 51 2.32 12.30 11.70
C LEU A 51 2.42 10.98 12.46
N ILE A 52 1.44 10.10 12.34
CA ILE A 52 1.43 8.79 13.00
C ILE A 52 2.66 7.99 12.56
N CYS A 53 2.95 7.96 11.27
CA CYS A 53 4.09 7.25 10.70
C CYS A 53 5.43 7.72 11.29
N THR A 54 5.60 9.03 11.37
CA THR A 54 6.80 9.65 11.92
C THR A 54 6.94 9.38 13.41
N LEU A 55 5.86 9.49 14.18
CA LEU A 55 5.87 9.29 15.63
C LEU A 55 6.24 7.84 15.99
N TYR A 56 5.59 6.85 15.38
CA TYR A 56 5.88 5.44 15.71
C TYR A 56 7.29 5.04 15.27
N THR A 57 7.75 5.55 14.12
CA THR A 57 9.11 5.28 13.61
C THR A 57 10.17 5.89 14.51
N SER A 58 9.94 7.12 14.99
CA SER A 58 10.88 7.85 15.86
C SER A 58 11.02 7.19 17.23
N ILE A 59 9.94 6.67 17.81
CA ILE A 59 9.95 6.06 19.15
C ILE A 59 10.58 4.65 19.13
N GLY A 60 10.30 3.87 18.08
CA GLY A 60 10.59 2.44 18.09
C GLY A 60 11.87 1.99 17.35
N GLY A 61 12.46 2.86 16.53
CA GLY A 61 13.64 2.54 15.72
C GLY A 61 13.41 1.38 14.73
N MET A 62 14.48 0.83 14.14
CA MET A 62 14.37 -0.23 13.12
C MET A 62 13.65 -1.49 13.61
N LYS A 63 13.74 -1.82 14.90
CA LYS A 63 13.07 -3.00 15.45
C LYS A 63 11.54 -2.86 15.42
N ALA A 64 11.01 -1.70 15.82
CA ALA A 64 9.58 -1.47 15.77
C ALA A 64 9.05 -1.44 14.33
N VAL A 65 9.81 -0.86 13.39
CA VAL A 65 9.43 -0.84 11.98
C VAL A 65 9.25 -2.26 11.42
N ILE A 66 10.16 -3.19 11.75
CA ILE A 66 10.05 -4.59 11.33
C ILE A 66 8.78 -5.24 11.92
N TRP A 67 8.50 -5.01 13.21
CA TRP A 67 7.28 -5.54 13.82
C TRP A 67 6.01 -4.98 13.16
N THR A 68 5.98 -3.69 12.84
CA THR A 68 4.84 -3.08 12.14
C THR A 68 4.68 -3.59 10.72
N ASP A 69 5.78 -3.89 10.01
CA ASP A 69 5.75 -4.44 8.65
C ASP A 69 5.17 -5.87 8.61
N VAL A 70 5.54 -6.70 9.60
CA VAL A 70 4.96 -8.03 9.78
C VAL A 70 3.46 -7.95 10.07
N LEU A 71 3.05 -7.05 10.98
CA LEU A 71 1.63 -6.84 11.29
C LEU A 71 0.84 -6.36 10.07
N GLN A 72 1.37 -5.39 9.32
CA GLN A 72 0.75 -4.89 8.10
C GLN A 72 0.59 -6.01 7.07
N SER A 73 1.62 -6.83 6.87
CA SER A 73 1.56 -7.97 5.95
C SER A 73 0.44 -8.95 6.33
N ILE A 74 0.34 -9.33 7.60
CA ILE A 74 -0.71 -10.24 8.10
C ILE A 74 -2.11 -9.63 7.85
N ILE A 75 -2.30 -8.36 8.18
CA ILE A 75 -3.59 -7.67 8.01
C ILE A 75 -3.97 -7.59 6.53
N MET A 76 -3.02 -7.31 5.64
CA MET A 76 -3.26 -7.29 4.20
C MET A 76 -3.69 -8.66 3.65
N PHE A 77 -3.04 -9.75 4.10
CA PHE A 77 -3.44 -11.11 3.71
C PHE A 77 -4.85 -11.45 4.19
N LEU A 78 -5.18 -11.14 5.45
CA LEU A 78 -6.53 -11.35 5.98
C LEU A 78 -7.58 -10.52 5.24
N GLY A 79 -7.30 -9.24 4.99
CA GLY A 79 -8.17 -8.36 4.22
C GLY A 79 -8.43 -8.88 2.80
N MET A 80 -7.41 -9.43 2.15
CA MET A 80 -7.54 -10.04 0.83
C MET A 80 -8.46 -11.28 0.87
N ILE A 81 -8.25 -12.19 1.82
CA ILE A 81 -9.10 -13.39 1.96
C ILE A 81 -10.55 -13.00 2.24
N LEU A 82 -10.78 -12.07 3.17
CA LEU A 82 -12.11 -11.59 3.50
C LEU A 82 -12.77 -10.90 2.30
N SER A 83 -12.04 -10.08 1.56
CA SER A 83 -12.55 -9.41 0.36
C SER A 83 -13.00 -10.42 -0.70
N ILE A 84 -12.26 -11.52 -0.89
CA ILE A 84 -12.64 -12.60 -1.81
C ILE A 84 -13.92 -13.30 -1.33
N VAL A 85 -14.02 -13.64 -0.03
CA VAL A 85 -15.19 -14.32 0.53
C VAL A 85 -16.45 -13.45 0.41
N PHE A 86 -16.37 -12.17 0.80
CA PHE A 86 -17.49 -11.24 0.66
C PHE A 86 -17.86 -11.01 -0.81
N GLY A 87 -16.87 -10.92 -1.71
CA GLY A 87 -17.12 -10.83 -3.15
C GLY A 87 -17.88 -12.04 -3.69
N PHE A 88 -17.58 -13.25 -3.21
CA PHE A 88 -18.34 -14.45 -3.59
C PHE A 88 -19.74 -14.52 -2.96
N MET A 89 -19.92 -14.00 -1.75
CA MET A 89 -21.25 -13.92 -1.13
C MET A 89 -22.16 -12.93 -1.88
N ASP A 90 -21.64 -11.74 -2.21
CA ASP A 90 -22.39 -10.68 -2.90
C ASP A 90 -22.77 -11.08 -4.33
N SER A 91 -21.88 -11.78 -5.04
CA SER A 91 -22.16 -12.31 -6.38
C SER A 91 -23.12 -13.52 -6.41
N GLY A 92 -23.64 -13.95 -5.26
CA GLY A 92 -24.61 -15.06 -5.17
C GLY A 92 -23.99 -16.46 -5.22
N GLY A 93 -22.72 -16.57 -4.81
CA GLY A 93 -21.95 -17.81 -4.68
C GLY A 93 -20.86 -17.96 -5.75
N VAL A 94 -19.85 -18.79 -5.44
CA VAL A 94 -18.66 -19.03 -6.29
C VAL A 94 -19.03 -19.38 -7.74
N ARG A 95 -20.11 -20.16 -7.94
CA ARG A 95 -20.56 -20.57 -9.27
C ARG A 95 -21.09 -19.41 -10.10
N LYS A 96 -21.89 -18.51 -9.50
CA LYS A 96 -22.39 -17.31 -10.18
C LYS A 96 -21.28 -16.29 -10.41
N ALA A 97 -20.34 -16.17 -9.48
CA ALA A 97 -19.16 -15.33 -9.67
C ALA A 97 -18.32 -15.77 -10.89
N PHE A 98 -18.12 -17.08 -11.07
CA PHE A 98 -17.40 -17.64 -12.21
C PHE A 98 -18.20 -17.47 -13.52
N GLU A 99 -19.52 -17.58 -13.47
CA GLU A 99 -20.41 -17.34 -14.61
C GLU A 99 -20.41 -15.87 -15.03
N ILE A 100 -20.44 -14.92 -14.08
CA ILE A 100 -20.30 -13.48 -14.33
C ILE A 100 -18.91 -13.18 -14.91
N ALA A 101 -17.85 -13.79 -14.38
CA ALA A 101 -16.50 -13.61 -14.91
C ALA A 101 -16.34 -14.15 -16.34
N SER A 102 -17.02 -15.26 -16.66
CA SER A 102 -17.06 -15.88 -17.99
C SER A 102 -17.87 -15.04 -18.98
N THR A 103 -19.02 -14.53 -18.53
CA THR A 103 -19.91 -13.68 -19.34
C THR A 103 -19.33 -12.29 -19.57
N GLY A 104 -18.55 -11.78 -18.62
CA GLY A 104 -17.87 -10.49 -18.70
C GLY A 104 -16.59 -10.49 -19.53
N ASP A 105 -16.29 -11.57 -20.26
CA ASP A 105 -15.10 -11.75 -21.11
C ASP A 105 -13.75 -11.67 -20.36
N ARG A 106 -13.77 -11.69 -19.01
CA ARG A 106 -12.59 -11.54 -18.14
C ARG A 106 -11.77 -12.82 -17.99
N LEU A 107 -12.30 -13.96 -18.45
CA LEU A 107 -11.66 -15.28 -18.41
C LEU A 107 -10.99 -15.68 -19.73
N ASN A 108 -11.07 -14.85 -20.78
CA ASN A 108 -10.35 -15.12 -22.03
C ASN A 108 -8.86 -14.88 -21.84
N LEU A 109 -8.12 -15.95 -21.57
CA LEU A 109 -6.67 -15.98 -21.66
C LEU A 109 -6.30 -15.75 -23.14
N PRO A 110 -5.55 -14.69 -23.50
CA PRO A 110 -5.03 -14.56 -24.84
C PRO A 110 -4.13 -15.78 -25.12
N ARG A 111 -4.49 -16.55 -26.16
CA ARG A 111 -3.74 -17.71 -26.62
C ARG A 111 -2.38 -17.31 -27.17
#